data_AF-A0AB32TVJ4-F1
#
_entry.id   AF-A0AB32TVJ4-F1
#
_cell.length_a   1.000
_cell.length_b   1.000
_cell.length_c   1.000
_cell.angle_alpha   90.00
_cell.angle_beta   90.00
_cell.angle_gamma   90.00
#
_symmetry.space_group_name_H-M   'P 1'
#
loop_
_entity.id
_entity.type
_entity.pdbx_description
1 polymer ?
#
loop_
_entity_poly.entity_id
_entity_poly.type
_entity_poly.pdbx_seq_one_letter_code
_entity_poly.pdbx_strand_id
1 'polypeptide(L)'
;MSEELDEEVLDGLTEVEKLYTVFHGASQEDVAYAKLFWNSLSLQPPIESRLVSSDIRQRLKVAKTPNTTNAAANQAPWSKRNEEIQQDAYLRQKQEEKQRYMEMAKNRDQIIALLKKQRDERIKAMTLLLESLLLLLENIATVGMGLARCWSCIWFSPDQISRPDTYW
;
A
#
# COMPACT_ATOMS: atom_id res chain seq x y z
N MET A 1 -4.24 -40.66 45.36
CA MET A 1 -5.30 -40.63 44.33
C MET A 1 -5.64 -39.17 43.99
N SER A 2 -4.68 -38.35 43.57
CA SER A 2 -4.97 -36.92 43.27
C SER A 2 -4.00 -36.25 42.29
N GLU A 3 -3.29 -36.96 41.40
CA GLU A 3 -2.27 -36.34 40.54
C GLU A 3 -2.40 -36.66 39.04
N GLU A 4 -3.51 -37.25 38.59
CA GLU A 4 -3.66 -37.67 37.18
C GLU A 4 -4.78 -36.92 36.42
N LEU A 5 -5.38 -35.89 37.04
CA LEU A 5 -6.50 -35.13 36.46
C LEU A 5 -6.11 -33.73 35.93
N ASP A 6 -4.86 -33.31 36.07
CA ASP A 6 -4.44 -31.94 35.74
C ASP A 6 -3.80 -31.79 34.34
N GLU A 7 -3.33 -32.88 33.72
CA GLU A 7 -2.68 -32.84 32.38
C GLU A 7 -3.70 -32.70 31.23
N GLU A 8 -4.80 -33.46 31.22
CA GLU A 8 -5.82 -33.36 30.14
C GLU A 8 -6.53 -32.00 30.13
N VAL A 9 -6.70 -31.37 31.31
CA VAL A 9 -7.34 -30.05 31.41
C VAL A 9 -6.40 -28.96 30.90
N LEU A 10 -5.08 -29.11 31.13
CA LEU A 10 -4.08 -28.16 30.64
C LEU A 10 -3.92 -28.25 29.11
N ASP A 11 -3.97 -29.46 28.55
CA ASP A 11 -3.85 -29.70 27.10
C ASP A 11 -5.10 -29.21 26.33
N GLY A 12 -6.28 -29.31 26.95
CA GLY A 12 -7.50 -28.69 26.41
C GLY A 12 -7.46 -27.15 26.42
N LEU A 13 -6.79 -26.53 27.41
CA LEU A 13 -6.64 -25.07 27.47
C LEU A 13 -5.64 -24.55 26.43
N THR A 14 -4.51 -25.24 26.24
CA THR A 14 -3.52 -24.88 25.20
C THR A 14 -4.07 -25.06 23.78
N GLU A 15 -4.98 -26.02 23.59
CA GLU A 15 -5.66 -26.20 22.30
C GLU A 15 -6.69 -25.09 22.03
N VAL A 16 -7.42 -24.63 23.06
CA VAL A 16 -8.31 -23.46 22.96
C VAL A 16 -7.53 -22.16 22.71
N GLU A 17 -6.34 -22.01 23.30
CA GLU A 17 -5.46 -20.87 23.02
C GLU A 17 -5.00 -20.79 21.56
N LYS A 18 -4.95 -21.93 20.87
CA LYS A 18 -4.58 -22.03 19.46
C LYS A 18 -5.72 -21.65 18.51
N LEU A 19 -6.96 -21.59 19.00
CA LEU A 19 -8.17 -21.34 18.21
C LEU A 19 -8.58 -19.87 18.15
N TYR A 20 -7.95 -18.99 18.93
CA TYR A 20 -8.23 -17.56 18.88
C TYR A 20 -7.09 -16.77 18.26
N THR A 21 -7.42 -15.63 17.67
CA THR A 21 -6.44 -14.64 17.20
C THR A 21 -6.63 -13.36 18.02
N VAL A 22 -5.56 -12.92 18.69
CA VAL A 22 -5.56 -11.67 19.48
C VAL A 22 -4.83 -10.59 18.70
N PHE A 23 -5.50 -9.46 18.48
CA PHE A 23 -4.92 -8.29 17.84
C PHE A 23 -4.24 -7.40 18.89
N HIS A 24 -2.98 -7.69 19.20
CA HIS A 24 -2.19 -6.86 20.12
C HIS A 24 -1.58 -5.66 19.37
N GLY A 25 -1.76 -4.45 19.91
CA GLY A 25 -1.21 -3.21 19.33
C GLY A 25 -1.95 -2.65 18.10
N ALA A 26 -3.05 -3.29 17.67
CA ALA A 26 -3.91 -2.78 16.62
C ALA A 26 -4.84 -1.65 17.14
N SER A 27 -5.26 -0.75 16.24
CA SER A 27 -6.23 0.28 16.58
C SER A 27 -7.63 -0.33 16.79
N GLN A 28 -8.49 0.36 17.56
CA GLN A 28 -9.86 -0.10 17.79
C GLN A 28 -10.67 -0.22 16.50
N GLU A 29 -10.37 0.62 15.50
CA GLU A 29 -11.02 0.59 14.19
C GLU A 29 -10.65 -0.69 13.42
N ASP A 30 -9.36 -1.06 13.41
CA ASP A 30 -8.89 -2.27 12.73
C ASP A 30 -9.48 -3.54 13.36
N VAL A 31 -9.59 -3.57 14.70
CA VAL A 31 -10.23 -4.68 15.42
C VAL A 31 -11.71 -4.78 15.04
N ALA A 32 -12.41 -3.65 14.89
CA ALA A 32 -13.80 -3.64 14.45
C ALA A 32 -13.96 -4.16 13.01
N TYR A 33 -13.08 -3.75 12.10
CA TYR A 33 -13.06 -4.25 10.73
C TYR A 33 -12.78 -5.76 10.64
N ALA A 34 -11.78 -6.24 11.38
CA ALA A 34 -11.47 -7.67 11.41
C ALA A 34 -12.67 -8.49 11.91
N LYS A 35 -13.36 -8.03 12.96
CA LYS A 35 -14.58 -8.68 13.45
C LYS A 35 -15.68 -8.74 12.39
N LEU A 36 -15.94 -7.62 11.70
CA LEU A 36 -16.93 -7.59 10.62
C LEU A 36 -16.57 -8.53 9.47
N PHE A 37 -15.29 -8.56 9.08
CA PHE A 37 -14.77 -9.44 8.04
C PHE A 37 -14.97 -10.92 8.40
N TRP A 38 -14.51 -11.35 9.57
CA TRP A 38 -14.64 -12.75 9.98
C TRP A 38 -16.10 -13.16 10.19
N ASN A 39 -16.95 -12.26 10.70
CA ASN A 39 -18.38 -12.51 10.79
C ASN A 39 -19.00 -12.72 9.40
N SER A 40 -18.59 -11.94 8.38
CA SER A 40 -19.12 -12.08 7.02
C SER A 40 -18.86 -13.45 6.38
N LEU A 41 -17.75 -14.10 6.73
CA LEU A 41 -17.39 -15.43 6.22
C LEU A 41 -18.23 -16.56 6.83
N SER A 42 -18.84 -16.32 8.00
CA SER A 42 -19.74 -17.28 8.64
C SER A 42 -21.20 -17.17 8.15
N LEU A 43 -21.52 -16.12 7.39
CA LEU A 43 -22.85 -15.94 6.83
C LEU A 43 -23.04 -16.87 5.63
N GLN A 44 -24.24 -17.43 5.51
CA GLN A 44 -24.62 -18.18 4.31
C GLN A 44 -24.52 -17.23 3.10
N PRO A 45 -23.92 -17.66 1.97
CA PRO A 45 -23.87 -16.84 0.78
C PRO A 45 -25.28 -16.37 0.40
N PRO A 46 -25.49 -15.07 0.14
CA PRO A 46 -26.80 -14.54 -0.17
C PRO A 46 -27.40 -15.26 -1.39
N ILE A 47 -28.73 -15.40 -1.43
CA ILE A 47 -29.44 -16.18 -2.45
C ILE A 47 -29.09 -15.74 -3.88
N GLU A 48 -28.73 -14.47 -4.06
CA GLU A 48 -28.33 -13.86 -5.33
C GLU A 48 -26.95 -14.33 -5.85
N SER A 49 -26.08 -14.88 -4.99
CA SER A 49 -24.80 -15.47 -5.42
C SER A 49 -24.90 -16.97 -5.73
N ARG A 50 -26.10 -17.55 -5.58
CA ARG A 50 -26.35 -18.96 -5.94
C ARG A 50 -26.64 -19.03 -7.43
N LEU A 51 -25.69 -19.56 -8.21
CA LEU A 51 -25.81 -19.80 -9.66
C LEU A 51 -27.00 -20.71 -10.07
N VAL A 52 -27.66 -21.33 -9.10
CA VAL A 52 -28.84 -22.15 -9.28
C VAL A 52 -29.85 -21.77 -8.20
N SER A 53 -30.87 -21.00 -8.58
CA SER A 53 -32.07 -20.82 -7.75
C SER A 53 -32.60 -22.19 -7.38
N SER A 54 -32.76 -22.47 -6.08
CA SER A 54 -33.16 -23.80 -5.60
C SER A 54 -34.58 -24.21 -6.02
N ASP A 55 -35.36 -23.26 -6.56
CA ASP A 55 -36.70 -23.48 -7.10
C ASP A 55 -36.75 -23.28 -8.63
N ILE A 56 -35.94 -24.05 -9.37
CA ILE A 56 -36.12 -24.22 -10.82
C ILE A 56 -37.29 -25.19 -11.07
N ARG A 57 -38.50 -24.75 -10.70
CA ARG A 57 -39.75 -25.29 -11.27
C ARG A 57 -40.11 -24.61 -12.60
N GLN A 58 -39.25 -23.71 -13.09
CA GLN A 58 -39.30 -23.17 -14.46
C GLN A 58 -38.81 -24.21 -15.49
N ARG A 59 -39.46 -25.38 -15.53
CA ARG A 59 -39.45 -26.20 -16.74
C ARG A 59 -40.31 -25.46 -17.76
N LEU A 60 -39.67 -24.61 -18.57
CA LEU A 60 -40.27 -24.14 -19.81
C LEU A 60 -40.81 -25.36 -20.58
N LYS A 61 -42.06 -25.27 -21.04
CA LYS A 61 -42.68 -26.34 -21.83
C LYS A 61 -41.73 -26.67 -22.99
N VAL A 62 -41.34 -27.94 -23.11
CA VAL A 62 -40.53 -28.42 -24.23
C VAL A 62 -41.23 -28.03 -25.53
N ALA A 63 -40.54 -27.30 -26.39
CA ALA A 63 -41.11 -26.85 -27.66
C ALA A 63 -41.53 -28.06 -28.49
N LYS A 64 -42.80 -28.12 -28.89
CA LYS A 64 -43.28 -29.12 -29.85
C LYS A 64 -42.72 -28.76 -31.23
N THR A 65 -42.13 -29.73 -31.90
CA THR A 65 -41.66 -29.59 -33.28
C THR A 65 -42.84 -29.23 -34.19
N PRO A 66 -42.76 -28.15 -35.00
CA PRO A 66 -43.77 -27.89 -36.00
C PRO A 66 -43.69 -28.99 -37.06
N ASN A 67 -44.80 -29.68 -37.31
CA ASN A 67 -44.96 -30.55 -38.47
C ASN A 67 -44.88 -29.67 -39.71
N THR A 68 -43.69 -29.60 -40.32
CA THR A 68 -43.42 -28.84 -41.52
C THR A 68 -44.17 -29.45 -42.70
N THR A 69 -45.28 -28.83 -43.06
CA THR A 69 -45.62 -28.65 -44.46
C THR A 69 -45.51 -27.16 -44.75
N ASN A 70 -44.53 -26.81 -45.59
CA ASN A 70 -44.38 -25.52 -46.28
C ASN A 70 -44.25 -24.26 -45.40
N ALA A 71 -43.03 -24.00 -44.90
CA ALA A 71 -42.63 -22.66 -44.47
C ALA A 71 -41.18 -22.36 -44.87
N ALA A 72 -40.87 -22.55 -46.15
CA ALA A 72 -39.65 -22.05 -46.78
C ALA A 72 -39.94 -20.69 -47.45
N ALA A 73 -40.22 -19.66 -46.67
CA ALA A 73 -40.22 -18.26 -47.10
C ALA A 73 -40.32 -17.36 -45.87
N ASN A 74 -39.47 -16.33 -45.78
CA ASN A 74 -39.39 -15.31 -44.72
C ASN A 74 -38.42 -15.60 -43.56
N GLN A 75 -37.13 -15.77 -43.89
CA GLN A 75 -36.07 -15.30 -42.97
C GLN A 75 -36.15 -13.77 -42.93
N ALA A 76 -36.66 -13.22 -41.84
CA ALA A 76 -37.00 -11.80 -41.69
C ALA A 76 -35.77 -10.88 -41.60
N PRO A 77 -35.85 -9.60 -42.02
CA PRO A 77 -34.82 -8.55 -41.82
C PRO A 77 -34.36 -8.29 -40.37
N TRP A 78 -34.96 -8.97 -39.39
CA TRP A 78 -34.75 -8.78 -37.96
C TRP A 78 -33.41 -9.37 -37.46
N SER A 79 -32.90 -10.43 -38.10
CA SER A 79 -31.63 -11.07 -37.71
C SER A 79 -30.42 -10.15 -37.91
N LYS A 80 -30.34 -9.50 -39.08
CA LYS A 80 -29.24 -8.60 -39.43
C LYS A 80 -29.19 -7.34 -38.55
N ARG A 81 -30.36 -6.78 -38.21
CA ARG A 81 -30.45 -5.62 -37.30
C ARG A 81 -29.96 -5.95 -35.88
N ASN A 82 -30.25 -7.16 -35.38
CA ASN A 82 -29.78 -7.57 -34.06
C ASN A 82 -28.26 -7.78 -34.01
N GLU A 83 -27.65 -8.33 -35.07
CA GLU A 83 -26.19 -8.47 -35.17
C GLU A 83 -25.48 -7.10 -35.18
N GLU A 84 -26.03 -6.13 -35.90
CA GLU A 84 -25.46 -4.78 -36.00
C GLU A 84 -25.51 -4.04 -34.64
N ILE A 85 -26.60 -4.19 -33.90
CA ILE A 85 -26.74 -3.65 -32.53
C ILE A 85 -25.73 -4.31 -31.57
N GLN A 86 -25.52 -5.62 -31.68
CA GLN A 86 -24.54 -6.33 -30.85
C GLN A 86 -23.10 -5.90 -31.16
N GLN A 87 -22.78 -5.68 -32.44
CA GLN A 87 -21.46 -5.19 -32.85
C GLN A 87 -21.22 -3.75 -32.37
N ASP A 88 -22.21 -2.86 -32.48
CA ASP A 88 -22.10 -1.48 -31.98
C ASP A 88 -21.90 -1.45 -30.45
N ALA A 89 -22.68 -2.25 -29.71
CA ALA A 89 -22.51 -2.36 -28.25
C ALA A 89 -21.10 -2.85 -27.86
N TYR A 90 -20.56 -3.84 -28.57
CA TYR A 90 -19.20 -4.33 -28.34
C TYR A 90 -18.13 -3.28 -28.64
N LEU A 91 -18.27 -2.54 -29.75
CA LEU A 91 -17.33 -1.47 -30.11
C LEU A 91 -17.34 -0.33 -29.09
N ARG A 92 -18.53 0.07 -28.62
CA ARG A 92 -18.68 1.08 -27.55
C ARG A 92 -18.01 0.63 -26.27
N GLN A 93 -18.28 -0.60 -25.83
CA GLN A 93 -17.66 -1.15 -24.62
C GLN A 93 -16.12 -1.13 -24.71
N LYS A 94 -15.56 -1.54 -25.86
CA LYS A 94 -14.11 -1.51 -26.10
C LYS A 94 -13.55 -0.08 -26.07
N GLN A 95 -14.29 0.89 -26.58
CA GLN A 95 -13.87 2.29 -26.58
C GLN A 95 -13.92 2.90 -25.17
N GLU A 96 -14.98 2.62 -24.41
CA GLU A 96 -15.11 3.04 -23.01
C GLU A 96 -14.00 2.44 -22.15
N GLU A 97 -13.71 1.15 -22.32
CA GLU A 97 -12.61 0.47 -21.61
C GLU A 97 -11.27 1.12 -21.93
N LYS A 98 -10.99 1.40 -23.21
CA LYS A 98 -9.78 2.13 -23.62
C LYS A 98 -9.70 3.51 -22.97
N GLN A 99 -10.81 4.26 -22.93
CA GLN A 99 -10.85 5.58 -22.30
C GLN A 99 -10.57 5.50 -20.81
N ARG A 100 -11.17 4.51 -20.12
CA ARG A 100 -10.94 4.25 -18.70
C ARG A 100 -9.46 3.99 -18.41
N TYR A 101 -8.79 3.15 -19.19
CA TYR A 101 -7.35 2.90 -19.01
C TYR A 101 -6.49 4.13 -19.30
N MET A 102 -6.86 4.95 -20.30
CA MET A 102 -6.15 6.20 -20.57
C MET A 102 -6.26 7.19 -19.41
N GLU A 103 -7.41 7.28 -18.77
CA GLU A 103 -7.61 8.12 -17.59
C GLU A 103 -6.82 7.61 -16.38
N MET A 104 -6.82 6.30 -16.14
CA MET A 104 -6.00 5.68 -15.09
C MET A 104 -4.50 5.95 -15.29
N ALA A 105 -4.02 5.88 -16.54
CA ALA A 105 -2.62 6.19 -16.87
C ALA A 105 -2.28 7.66 -16.55
N LYS A 106 -3.15 8.60 -16.95
CA LYS A 106 -2.97 10.02 -16.62
C LYS A 106 -2.95 10.28 -15.11
N ASN A 107 -3.86 9.64 -14.36
CA ASN A 107 -3.89 9.76 -12.91
C ASN A 107 -2.59 9.21 -12.28
N ARG A 108 -2.11 8.06 -12.77
CA ARG A 108 -0.82 7.49 -12.34
C ARG A 108 0.34 8.45 -12.60
N ASP A 109 0.38 9.10 -13.76
CA ASP A 109 1.41 10.09 -14.08
C ASP A 109 1.37 11.31 -13.15
N GLN A 110 0.16 11.78 -12.80
CA GLN A 110 -0.02 12.87 -11.84
C GLN A 110 0.50 12.48 -10.45
N ILE A 111 0.18 11.28 -9.96
CA ILE A 111 0.68 10.77 -8.67
C ILE A 111 2.21 10.69 -8.68
N ILE A 112 2.80 10.15 -9.75
CA ILE A 112 4.26 10.04 -9.89
C ILE A 112 4.91 11.44 -9.88
N ALA A 113 4.32 12.41 -10.57
CA ALA A 113 4.82 13.78 -10.60
C ALA A 113 4.80 14.43 -9.20
N LEU A 114 3.71 14.23 -8.44
CA LEU A 114 3.61 14.72 -7.06
C LEU A 114 4.68 14.09 -6.15
N LEU A 115 4.86 12.77 -6.23
CA LEU A 115 5.87 12.06 -5.43
C LEU A 115 7.30 12.50 -5.78
N LYS A 116 7.59 12.71 -7.07
CA LYS A 116 8.89 13.26 -7.51
C LYS A 116 9.14 14.64 -6.90
N LYS A 117 8.14 15.54 -6.97
CA LYS A 117 8.25 16.88 -6.39
C LYS A 117 8.54 16.83 -4.88
N GLN A 118 7.81 16.00 -4.13
CA GLN A 118 8.05 15.82 -2.69
C GLN A 118 9.45 15.28 -2.39
N ARG A 119 9.93 14.34 -3.19
CA ARG A 119 11.29 13.81 -3.07
C ARG A 119 12.32 14.91 -3.31
N ASP A 120 12.16 15.70 -4.37
CA ASP A 120 13.08 16.78 -4.72
C ASP A 120 13.11 17.86 -3.64
N GLU A 121 11.96 18.19 -3.04
CA GLU A 121 11.89 19.10 -1.90
C GLU A 121 12.64 18.58 -0.67
N ARG A 122 12.50 17.30 -0.34
CA ARG A 122 13.26 16.67 0.76
C ARG A 122 14.77 16.68 0.48
N ILE A 123 15.16 16.37 -0.75
CA ILE A 123 16.57 16.40 -1.16
C ILE A 123 17.11 17.83 -1.05
N LYS A 124 16.39 18.84 -1.56
CA LYS A 124 16.78 20.25 -1.47
C LYS A 124 16.92 20.72 -0.02
N ALA A 125 16.00 20.34 0.86
CA ALA A 125 16.09 20.67 2.28
C ALA A 125 17.36 20.04 2.90
N MET A 126 17.64 18.78 2.59
CA MET A 126 18.85 18.10 3.06
C MET A 126 20.13 18.74 2.50
N THR A 127 20.17 19.13 1.23
CA THR A 127 21.33 19.79 0.64
C THR A 127 21.60 21.15 1.28
N LEU A 128 20.57 21.97 1.51
CA LEU A 128 20.71 23.27 2.18
C LEU A 128 21.20 23.11 3.64
N LEU A 129 20.72 22.09 4.36
CA LEU A 129 21.20 21.78 5.71
C LEU A 129 22.66 21.34 5.69
N LEU A 130 23.07 20.52 4.74
CA LEU A 130 24.46 20.09 4.58
C LEU A 130 25.38 21.26 4.23
N GLU A 131 24.98 22.13 3.31
CA GLU A 131 25.73 23.36 2.97
C GLU A 131 25.88 24.26 4.20
N SER A 132 24.80 24.47 4.95
CA SER A 132 24.83 25.27 6.19
C SER A 132 25.76 24.68 7.24
N LEU A 133 25.76 23.36 7.42
CA LEU A 133 26.67 22.65 8.33
C LEU A 133 28.12 22.75 7.88
N LEU A 134 28.37 22.63 6.57
CA LEU A 134 29.71 22.72 6.00
C LEU A 134 30.31 24.12 6.20
N LEU A 135 29.51 25.17 5.95
CA LEU A 135 29.89 26.55 6.25
C LEU A 135 30.14 26.78 7.75
N LEU A 136 29.36 26.15 8.63
CA LEU A 136 29.57 26.24 10.07
C LEU A 136 30.90 25.59 10.49
N LEU A 137 31.23 24.43 9.92
CA LEU A 137 32.52 23.76 10.16
C LEU A 137 33.71 24.58 9.64
N GLU A 138 33.60 25.18 8.45
CA GLU A 138 34.63 26.07 7.90
C GLU A 138 34.84 27.32 8.78
N ASN A 139 33.76 27.89 9.31
CA ASN A 139 33.83 29.01 10.23
C ASN A 139 34.49 28.63 11.57
N ILE A 140 34.12 27.47 12.15
CA ILE A 140 34.78 26.95 13.37
C ILE A 140 36.27 26.70 13.11
N ALA A 141 36.63 26.12 11.97
CA ALA A 141 38.03 25.90 11.61
C ALA A 141 38.81 27.22 11.47
N THR A 142 38.20 28.23 10.84
CA THR A 142 38.79 29.58 10.69
C THR A 142 38.98 30.28 12.04
N VAL A 143 37.97 30.24 12.91
CA VAL A 143 38.03 30.83 14.26
C VAL A 143 39.01 30.07 15.16
N GLY A 144 39.02 28.74 15.08
CA GLY A 144 39.97 27.87 15.80
C GLY A 144 41.43 28.12 15.37
N MET A 145 41.68 28.33 14.08
CA MET A 145 43.00 28.75 13.57
C MET A 145 43.39 30.17 14.03
N GLY A 146 42.42 31.08 14.17
CA GLY A 146 42.64 32.42 14.74
C GLY A 146 43.01 32.40 16.23
N LEU A 147 42.33 31.57 17.03
CA LEU A 147 42.65 31.34 18.44
C LEU A 147 44.00 30.64 18.64
N ALA A 148 44.33 29.67 17.78
CA ALA A 148 45.64 29.01 17.80
C ALA A 148 46.80 29.99 17.50
N ARG A 149 46.60 30.94 16.57
CA ARG A 149 47.57 32.03 16.32
C ARG A 149 47.70 33.00 17.50
N CYS A 150 46.61 33.32 18.20
CA CYS A 150 46.65 34.14 19.42
C CYS A 150 47.38 33.45 20.59
N TRP A 151 47.23 32.13 20.75
CA TRP A 151 47.95 31.38 21.79
C TRP A 151 49.46 31.32 21.55
N SER A 152 49.90 31.29 20.29
CA SER A 152 51.34 31.37 19.96
C SER A 152 51.97 32.71 20.31
N CYS A 153 51.19 33.80 20.44
CA CYS A 153 51.68 35.11 20.84
C CYS A 153 51.75 35.29 22.37
N ILE A 154 51.05 34.48 23.16
CA ILE A 154 51.05 34.56 24.63
C ILE A 154 52.20 33.73 25.24
N TRP A 155 52.73 32.73 24.53
CA TRP A 155 53.75 31.80 25.04
C TRP A 155 55.17 31.96 24.46
N PHE A 156 55.42 32.99 23.65
CA PHE A 156 56.77 33.28 23.16
C PHE A 156 57.10 34.77 23.31
N SER A 157 57.30 35.19 24.55
CA SER A 157 58.04 36.42 24.88
C SER A 157 59.46 35.99 25.26
N PRO A 158 60.46 36.12 24.37
CA PRO A 158 61.84 35.84 24.71
C PRO A 158 62.45 37.13 25.25
N ASP A 159 62.33 37.39 26.55
CA ASP A 159 63.33 38.27 27.17
C ASP A 159 63.47 38.08 28.69
N GLN A 160 64.75 37.99 29.08
CA GLN A 160 65.34 38.25 30.39
C GLN A 160 64.86 37.45 31.61
N ILE A 161 65.49 36.29 31.85
CA ILE A 161 65.80 35.88 33.23
C ILE A 161 67.30 35.58 33.32
N SER A 162 67.99 36.56 33.90
CA SER A 162 69.36 36.51 34.38
C SER A 162 69.56 35.26 35.26
N ARG A 163 70.48 34.40 34.87
CA ARG A 163 70.97 33.29 35.72
C ARG A 163 71.99 33.87 36.70
N PRO A 164 71.89 33.62 38.01
CA PRO A 164 73.01 33.89 38.91
C PRO A 164 74.09 32.82 38.73
N ASP A 165 75.32 33.29 38.58
CA ASP A 165 76.54 32.49 38.57
C ASP A 165 76.65 31.60 39.82
N THR A 166 77.02 30.33 39.61
CA THR A 166 77.72 29.51 40.60
C THR A 166 78.62 28.49 39.89
N TYR A 167 79.93 28.71 40.01
CA TYR A 167 81.09 27.78 39.99
C TYR A 167 81.07 26.60 38.99
N TRP A 168 81.96 26.49 38.01
CA TRP A 168 83.43 26.57 38.02
C TRP A 168 83.98 27.09 36.70
#